data_AF-A0A0D2TX91-F1
#
_entry.id   AF-A0A0D2TX91-F1
#
_cell.length_a   1.000
_cell.length_b   1.000
_cell.length_c   1.000
_cell.angle_alpha   90.00
_cell.angle_beta   90.00
_cell.angle_gamma   90.00
#
_symmetry.space_group_name_H-M   'P 1'
#
loop_
_entity.id
_entity.type
_entity.pdbx_description
1 polymer ?
#
loop_
_entity_poly.entity_id
_entity_poly.type
_entity_poly.pdbx_seq_one_letter_code
_entity_poly.pdbx_strand_id
1 'polypeptide(L)'
;MASFSASASSLAIEFQEGDMDKYLQQLQSYTFIQEQGFHPLMRNCKGIWENATKREWKKFCSLAEKSLIILVVQDFYLALKQREAARQFYEMHSFVKVKRVPVTEMSIFQIYDAPHYYRYYLYKIDLKEFKNIDTEEILRFLTEGKEMWTYRMETVILETFNQQLMTPKAKMWMKFICSRIWPITKMSKISPIQAIITYGILQNKQICIGTWIYKNMVDCTRNLGKGIFFPHLITKLCKRAGVPIERMYKTMNPLRKLLNDDLFKQFVLIQTKQKKEKKRISRR
;
A
#
# COMPACT_ATOMS: atom_id res chain seq x y z
N MET A 1 27.07 50.62 9.36
CA MET A 1 25.71 50.11 9.08
C MET A 1 25.61 49.84 7.59
N ALA A 2 25.76 48.58 7.19
CA ALA A 2 25.65 48.15 5.80
C ALA A 2 24.41 47.26 5.66
N SER A 3 23.47 47.70 4.82
CA SER A 3 22.27 46.98 4.44
C SER A 3 22.60 45.90 3.40
N PHE A 4 22.40 44.63 3.76
CA PHE A 4 22.35 43.53 2.79
C PHE A 4 20.90 43.10 2.63
N SER A 5 20.25 43.58 1.57
CA SER A 5 19.02 42.99 1.04
C SER A 5 19.40 41.76 0.21
N ALA A 6 19.35 40.57 0.81
CA ALA A 6 19.42 39.33 0.07
C ALA A 6 18.03 39.05 -0.54
N SER A 7 17.90 39.35 -1.83
CA SER A 7 16.85 38.86 -2.71
C SER A 7 16.81 37.33 -2.65
N ALA A 8 15.78 36.78 -2.00
CA ALA A 8 15.45 35.37 -2.07
C ALA A 8 14.80 35.11 -3.44
N SER A 9 15.61 34.79 -4.43
CA SER A 9 15.11 34.34 -5.73
C SER A 9 14.37 33.01 -5.55
N SER A 10 13.06 33.10 -5.74
CA SER A 10 12.10 32.01 -5.75
C SER A 10 12.39 31.04 -6.89
N LEU A 11 13.07 29.94 -6.59
CA LEU A 11 12.97 28.71 -7.39
C LEU A 11 11.73 27.92 -6.96
N ALA A 12 10.56 28.55 -7.08
CA ALA A 12 9.30 27.84 -7.13
C ALA A 12 9.15 27.39 -8.59
N ILE A 13 9.19 26.07 -8.82
CA ILE A 13 8.71 25.52 -10.09
C ILE A 13 7.22 25.85 -10.14
N GLU A 14 6.84 26.86 -10.91
CA GLU A 14 5.44 27.21 -11.18
C GLU A 14 4.80 26.05 -11.94
N PHE A 15 4.13 25.15 -11.21
CA PHE A 15 3.20 24.20 -11.79
C PHE A 15 1.98 25.00 -12.28
N GLN A 16 1.78 25.08 -13.60
CA GLN A 16 0.76 25.95 -14.18
C GLN A 16 -0.67 25.46 -13.85
N GLU A 17 -1.60 26.38 -13.69
CA GLU A 17 -3.01 26.12 -13.33
C GLU A 17 -3.67 25.11 -14.31
N GLY A 18 -3.32 25.18 -15.61
CA GLY A 18 -3.77 24.22 -16.63
C GLY A 18 -3.29 22.77 -16.43
N ASP A 19 -2.14 22.54 -15.79
CA ASP A 19 -1.65 21.20 -15.49
C ASP A 19 -2.44 20.54 -14.34
N MET A 20 -3.01 21.36 -13.45
CA MET A 20 -3.81 20.89 -12.32
C MET A 20 -5.20 20.46 -12.77
N ASP A 21 -5.85 21.25 -13.63
CA ASP A 21 -7.15 20.91 -14.20
C ASP A 21 -7.08 19.64 -15.05
N LYS A 22 -6.03 19.49 -15.86
CA LYS A 22 -5.78 18.27 -16.62
C LYS A 22 -5.58 17.05 -15.71
N TYR A 23 -4.88 17.21 -14.59
CA TYR A 23 -4.71 16.12 -13.62
C TYR A 23 -6.01 15.77 -12.90
N LEU A 24 -6.83 16.75 -12.56
CA LEU A 24 -8.14 16.51 -11.96
C LEU A 24 -9.08 15.77 -12.92
N GLN A 25 -9.09 16.15 -14.20
CA GLN A 25 -9.83 15.41 -15.24
C GLN A 25 -9.35 13.96 -15.36
N GLN A 26 -8.03 13.73 -15.29
CA GLN A 26 -7.48 12.37 -15.23
C GLN A 26 -7.96 11.61 -14.00
N LEU A 27 -7.96 12.22 -12.81
CA LEU A 27 -8.46 11.56 -11.59
C LEU A 27 -9.95 11.15 -11.68
N GLN A 28 -10.73 11.83 -12.51
CA GLN A 28 -12.15 11.49 -12.72
C GLN A 28 -12.35 10.25 -13.60
N SER A 29 -11.39 9.92 -14.47
CA SER A 29 -11.48 8.77 -15.37
C SER A 29 -10.93 7.47 -14.77
N TYR A 30 -10.19 7.53 -13.66
CA TYR A 30 -9.60 6.35 -13.03
C TYR A 30 -10.50 5.66 -12.00
N THR A 31 -10.43 4.33 -11.98
CA THR A 31 -11.09 3.49 -10.99
C THR A 31 -10.41 3.61 -9.61
N PHE A 32 -11.24 3.72 -8.57
CA PHE A 32 -10.80 3.66 -7.18
C PHE A 32 -10.60 2.21 -6.73
N ILE A 33 -9.39 1.86 -6.30
CA ILE A 33 -9.12 0.56 -5.68
C ILE A 33 -9.26 0.69 -4.17
N GLN A 34 -10.29 0.02 -3.64
CA GLN A 34 -10.59 0.01 -2.22
C GLN A 34 -9.70 -0.94 -1.45
N GLU A 35 -9.34 -0.52 -0.24
CA GLU A 35 -8.56 -1.34 0.66
C GLU A 35 -9.37 -2.49 1.25
N GLN A 36 -8.81 -3.70 1.22
CA GLN A 36 -9.53 -4.91 1.65
C GLN A 36 -8.95 -5.46 2.96
N GLY A 37 -9.80 -5.61 3.96
CA GLY A 37 -9.44 -6.30 5.21
C GLY A 37 -9.45 -7.81 5.02
N PHE A 38 -8.92 -8.54 5.99
CA PHE A 38 -9.16 -9.98 6.05
C PHE A 38 -10.62 -10.28 6.38
N HIS A 39 -11.17 -11.34 5.79
CA HIS A 39 -12.46 -11.87 6.20
C HIS A 39 -12.42 -12.26 7.69
N PRO A 40 -13.47 -12.02 8.50
CA PRO A 40 -13.47 -12.38 9.93
C PRO A 40 -13.09 -13.84 10.22
N LEU A 41 -13.47 -14.77 9.32
CA LEU A 41 -13.11 -16.20 9.41
C LEU A 41 -11.60 -16.46 9.31
N MET A 42 -10.81 -15.52 8.75
CA MET A 42 -9.35 -15.62 8.70
C MET A 42 -8.71 -15.57 10.09
N ARG A 43 -9.44 -15.14 11.12
CA ARG A 43 -9.02 -15.27 12.53
C ARG A 43 -8.73 -16.72 12.91
N ASN A 44 -9.37 -17.68 12.23
CA ASN A 44 -9.21 -19.11 12.50
C ASN A 44 -7.99 -19.72 11.76
N CYS A 45 -7.35 -18.98 10.85
CA CYS A 45 -6.15 -19.42 10.14
C CYS A 45 -4.90 -19.23 11.02
N LYS A 46 -4.48 -20.30 11.69
CA LYS A 46 -3.18 -20.37 12.37
C LYS A 46 -2.06 -19.97 11.41
N GLY A 47 -1.10 -19.19 11.90
CA GLY A 47 -0.02 -18.61 11.11
C GLY A 47 -0.33 -17.30 10.37
N ILE A 48 -1.58 -16.92 10.11
CA ILE A 48 -1.89 -15.58 9.53
C ILE A 48 -2.28 -14.63 10.64
N TRP A 49 -3.32 -15.00 11.40
CA TRP A 49 -3.85 -14.14 12.45
C TRP A 49 -2.88 -14.00 13.61
N GLU A 50 -2.09 -15.05 13.88
CA GLU A 50 -0.96 -15.01 14.81
C GLU A 50 0.10 -13.99 14.36
N ASN A 51 0.45 -13.97 13.07
CA ASN A 51 1.37 -12.98 12.52
C ASN A 51 0.80 -11.55 12.61
N ALA A 52 -0.47 -11.36 12.27
CA ALA A 52 -1.14 -10.07 12.43
C ALA A 52 -1.17 -9.61 13.89
N THR A 53 -1.46 -10.52 14.82
CA THR A 53 -1.53 -10.23 16.26
C THR A 53 -0.15 -9.90 16.83
N LYS A 54 0.88 -10.70 16.51
CA LYS A 54 2.27 -10.48 16.92
C LYS A 54 2.82 -9.12 16.47
N ARG A 55 2.28 -8.59 15.38
CA ARG A 55 2.66 -7.29 14.79
C ARG A 55 1.77 -6.14 15.25
N GLU A 56 0.78 -6.42 16.10
CA GLU A 56 -0.22 -5.44 16.54
C GLU A 56 -1.06 -4.87 15.38
N TRP A 57 -1.25 -5.63 14.31
CA TRP A 57 -1.98 -5.21 13.10
C TRP A 57 -3.48 -5.52 13.16
N LYS A 58 -4.07 -5.68 14.36
CA LYS A 58 -5.47 -6.11 14.51
C LYS A 58 -6.45 -5.17 13.78
N LYS A 59 -6.27 -3.85 13.98
CA LYS A 59 -7.09 -2.81 13.34
C LYS A 59 -6.73 -2.63 11.87
N PHE A 60 -5.45 -2.75 11.51
CA PHE A 60 -5.02 -2.72 10.11
C PHE A 60 -5.61 -3.85 9.26
N CYS A 61 -5.72 -5.06 9.82
CA CYS A 61 -6.31 -6.22 9.17
C CYS A 61 -7.85 -6.20 9.15
N SER A 62 -8.48 -5.30 9.90
CA SER A 62 -9.94 -5.20 9.98
C SER A 62 -10.57 -4.64 8.70
N LEU A 63 -11.89 -4.68 8.63
CA LEU A 63 -12.65 -4.11 7.50
C LEU A 63 -12.45 -2.59 7.40
N ALA A 64 -12.35 -2.09 6.18
CA ALA A 64 -12.34 -0.65 5.93
C ALA A 64 -13.71 -0.01 6.26
N GLU A 65 -13.70 1.29 6.56
CA GLU A 65 -14.88 2.08 6.93
C GLU A 65 -15.92 2.10 5.80
N LYS A 66 -17.22 2.18 6.11
CA LYS A 66 -18.29 2.07 5.09
C LYS A 66 -18.35 3.26 4.13
N SER A 67 -18.06 4.46 4.62
CA SER A 67 -18.28 5.69 3.84
C SER A 67 -17.07 6.01 2.97
N LEU A 68 -17.33 6.17 1.68
CA LEU A 68 -16.37 6.62 0.69
C LEU A 68 -16.86 7.94 0.08
N ILE A 69 -16.05 9.00 0.13
CA ILE A 69 -16.32 10.25 -0.58
C ILE A 69 -15.25 10.47 -1.65
N ILE A 70 -15.61 10.16 -2.89
CA ILE A 70 -14.70 10.20 -4.04
C ILE A 70 -14.10 11.58 -4.26
N LEU A 71 -14.91 12.64 -4.13
CA LEU A 71 -14.46 14.02 -4.35
C LEU A 71 -13.32 14.39 -3.38
N VAL A 72 -13.44 13.99 -2.10
CA VAL A 72 -12.39 14.22 -1.10
C VAL A 72 -11.12 13.47 -1.45
N VAL A 73 -11.24 12.24 -1.97
CA VAL A 73 -10.07 11.46 -2.40
C VAL A 73 -9.37 12.12 -3.59
N GLN A 74 -10.12 12.66 -4.54
CA GLN A 74 -9.57 13.38 -5.69
C GLN A 74 -8.87 14.68 -5.26
N ASP A 75 -9.54 15.50 -4.45
CA ASP A 75 -8.96 16.73 -3.89
C ASP A 75 -7.68 16.43 -3.09
N PHE A 76 -7.69 15.33 -2.34
CA PHE A 76 -6.52 14.88 -1.59
C PHE A 76 -5.33 14.56 -2.49
N TYR A 77 -5.53 13.78 -3.55
CA TYR A 77 -4.44 13.43 -4.47
C TYR A 77 -3.96 14.64 -5.27
N LEU A 78 -4.87 15.56 -5.61
CA LEU A 78 -4.53 16.85 -6.22
C LEU A 78 -3.58 17.65 -5.31
N ALA A 79 -3.97 17.83 -4.04
CA ALA A 79 -3.18 18.55 -3.05
C ALA A 79 -1.85 17.84 -2.74
N LEU A 80 -1.86 16.51 -2.66
CA LEU A 80 -0.65 15.73 -2.48
C LEU A 80 0.32 15.92 -3.66
N LYS A 81 -0.17 15.90 -4.91
CA LYS A 81 0.66 16.16 -6.08
C LYS A 81 1.31 17.54 -6.04
N GLN A 82 0.54 18.58 -5.72
CA GLN A 82 1.05 19.95 -5.58
C GLN A 82 2.16 20.02 -4.53
N ARG A 83 1.93 19.42 -3.36
CA ARG A 83 2.90 19.38 -2.27
C ARG A 83 4.21 18.69 -2.67
N GLU A 84 4.12 17.54 -3.33
CA GLU A 84 5.30 16.80 -3.80
C GLU A 84 6.04 17.53 -4.93
N ALA A 85 5.33 18.29 -5.77
CA ALA A 85 5.92 19.11 -6.82
C ALA A 85 6.65 20.35 -6.27
N ALA A 86 6.10 20.98 -5.23
CA ALA A 86 6.68 22.16 -4.58
C ALA A 86 7.98 21.88 -3.81
N ARG A 87 8.42 20.61 -3.70
CA ARG A 87 9.60 20.17 -2.95
C ARG A 87 9.69 20.75 -1.53
N GLN A 88 8.55 21.04 -0.91
CA GLN A 88 8.51 21.51 0.47
C GLN A 88 8.69 20.28 1.38
N PHE A 89 9.95 19.87 1.56
CA PHE A 89 10.33 18.69 2.36
C PHE A 89 9.83 18.74 3.82
N TYR A 90 9.37 19.91 4.29
CA TYR A 90 8.88 20.12 5.65
C TYR A 90 7.34 20.25 5.76
N GLU A 91 6.60 20.34 4.64
CA GLU A 91 5.14 20.45 4.69
C GLU A 91 4.52 19.06 4.95
N MET A 92 4.17 18.80 6.21
CA MET A 92 3.57 17.53 6.64
C MET A 92 2.07 17.40 6.32
N HIS A 93 1.47 18.43 5.72
CA HIS A 93 0.03 18.55 5.50
C HIS A 93 -0.29 18.69 4.02
N SER A 94 -1.45 18.16 3.61
CA SER A 94 -2.08 18.47 2.32
C SER A 94 -3.32 19.32 2.59
N PHE A 95 -3.56 20.34 1.76
CA PHE A 95 -4.76 21.17 1.86
C PHE A 95 -5.89 20.53 1.05
N VAL A 96 -6.84 19.92 1.74
CA VAL A 96 -8.02 19.34 1.09
C VAL A 96 -9.17 20.31 1.29
N LYS A 97 -9.61 20.92 0.19
CA LYS A 97 -10.45 22.12 0.18
C LYS A 97 -9.79 23.26 0.96
N VAL A 98 -10.16 23.45 2.22
CA VAL A 98 -9.66 24.53 3.11
C VAL A 98 -9.13 24.02 4.45
N LYS A 99 -9.00 22.69 4.60
CA LYS A 99 -8.52 22.08 5.84
C LYS A 99 -7.15 21.45 5.62
N ARG A 100 -6.28 21.61 6.63
CA ARG A 100 -4.98 20.93 6.69
C ARG A 100 -5.20 19.48 7.10
N VAL A 101 -4.92 18.57 6.18
CA VAL A 101 -4.97 17.12 6.44
C VAL A 101 -3.53 16.63 6.65
N PRO A 102 -3.19 16.10 7.83
CA PRO A 102 -1.84 15.55 8.06
C PRO A 102 -1.66 14.27 7.25
N VAL A 103 -0.68 14.27 6.35
CA VAL A 103 -0.37 13.12 5.48
C VAL A 103 1.10 12.77 5.64
N THR A 104 1.35 11.97 6.67
CA THR A 104 2.68 11.47 7.01
C THR A 104 2.57 9.98 7.36
N GLU A 105 3.71 9.32 7.44
CA GLU A 105 3.80 7.94 7.93
C GLU A 105 3.14 7.83 9.32
N MET A 106 3.38 8.83 10.19
CA MET A 106 2.80 8.93 11.54
C MET A 106 1.28 9.05 11.55
N SER A 107 0.68 9.89 10.69
CA SER A 107 -0.78 10.02 10.66
C SER A 107 -1.43 8.70 10.22
N ILE A 108 -0.80 7.94 9.33
CA ILE A 108 -1.26 6.62 8.90
C ILE A 108 -1.13 5.58 10.04
N PHE A 109 -0.03 5.57 10.80
CA PHE A 109 0.12 4.69 11.97
C PHE A 109 -0.99 4.91 12.98
N GLN A 110 -1.30 6.17 13.30
CA GLN A 110 -2.36 6.50 14.26
C GLN A 110 -3.75 6.06 13.78
N ILE A 111 -4.02 6.11 12.47
CA ILE A 111 -5.29 5.63 11.92
C ILE A 111 -5.44 4.12 12.14
N TYR A 112 -4.38 3.36 11.91
CA TYR A 112 -4.37 1.91 12.00
C TYR A 112 -3.99 1.35 13.35
N ASP A 113 -3.60 2.19 14.31
CA ASP A 113 -3.13 1.79 15.63
C ASP A 113 -2.02 0.72 15.50
N ALA A 114 -1.04 1.01 14.67
CA ALA A 114 0.05 0.11 14.32
C ALA A 114 1.40 0.67 14.78
N PRO A 115 2.35 -0.19 15.14
CA PRO A 115 3.64 0.24 15.67
C PRO A 115 4.47 0.99 14.62
N HIS A 116 5.13 2.06 15.08
CA HIS A 116 6.13 2.81 14.32
C HIS A 116 7.53 2.35 14.71
N TYR A 117 8.38 2.10 13.71
CA TYR A 117 9.75 1.62 13.91
C TYR A 117 10.73 2.59 13.24
N TYR A 118 11.66 3.16 14.00
CA TYR A 118 12.68 4.06 13.45
C TYR A 118 13.71 3.34 12.56
N ARG A 119 14.02 2.07 12.83
CA ARG A 119 14.97 1.24 12.05
C ARG A 119 14.35 -0.12 11.73
N TYR A 120 13.44 -0.14 10.77
CA TYR A 120 12.81 -1.37 10.30
C TYR A 120 13.57 -2.01 9.14
N TYR A 121 13.19 -3.24 8.78
CA TYR A 121 13.89 -4.11 7.81
C TYR A 121 14.17 -3.43 6.46
N LEU A 122 13.33 -2.48 6.06
CA LEU A 122 13.39 -1.82 4.76
C LEU A 122 13.54 -0.30 4.88
N TYR A 123 14.13 0.19 5.97
CA TYR A 123 14.30 1.64 6.21
C TYR A 123 15.19 2.31 5.15
N LYS A 124 16.24 1.62 4.68
CA LYS A 124 17.21 2.14 3.69
C LYS A 124 17.08 1.51 2.30
N ILE A 125 15.94 0.89 1.99
CA ILE A 125 15.78 0.21 0.70
C ILE A 125 15.84 1.21 -0.46
N ASP A 126 16.65 0.90 -1.46
CA ASP A 126 16.63 1.57 -2.75
C ASP A 126 15.45 1.01 -3.57
N LEU A 127 14.47 1.86 -3.90
CA LEU A 127 13.28 1.45 -4.65
C LEU A 127 13.50 1.38 -6.16
N LYS A 128 14.66 1.85 -6.67
CA LYS A 128 14.98 1.81 -8.09
C LYS A 128 15.76 0.54 -8.44
N GLU A 129 16.82 0.28 -7.68
CA GLU A 129 17.77 -0.78 -8.00
C GLU A 129 17.73 -1.94 -7.00
N PHE A 130 17.02 -1.80 -5.88
CA PHE A 130 16.95 -2.80 -4.81
C PHE A 130 18.34 -3.24 -4.31
N LYS A 131 19.33 -2.34 -4.38
CA LYS A 131 20.67 -2.54 -3.84
C LYS A 131 20.60 -3.03 -2.39
N ASN A 132 21.43 -4.02 -2.06
CA ASN A 132 21.51 -4.68 -0.74
C ASN A 132 20.30 -5.54 -0.35
N ILE A 133 19.45 -5.92 -1.31
CA ILE A 133 18.38 -6.90 -1.11
C ILE A 133 18.69 -8.12 -1.97
N ASP A 134 18.70 -9.31 -1.36
CA ASP A 134 18.81 -10.57 -2.09
C ASP A 134 17.46 -10.92 -2.73
N THR A 135 17.23 -10.39 -3.94
CA THR A 135 15.97 -10.58 -4.67
C THR A 135 15.78 -12.02 -5.15
N GLU A 136 16.85 -12.79 -5.29
CA GLU A 136 16.80 -14.20 -5.68
C GLU A 136 16.39 -15.09 -4.49
N GLU A 137 16.92 -14.83 -3.29
CA GLU A 137 16.45 -15.49 -2.07
C GLU A 137 14.95 -15.24 -1.86
N ILE A 138 14.51 -14.00 -2.04
CA ILE A 138 13.11 -13.61 -1.91
C ILE A 138 12.25 -14.38 -2.90
N LEU A 139 12.61 -14.42 -4.18
CA LEU A 139 11.86 -15.14 -5.19
C LEU A 139 11.80 -16.63 -4.86
N ARG A 140 12.96 -17.25 -4.60
CA ARG A 140 13.08 -18.67 -4.25
C ARG A 140 12.23 -19.02 -3.03
N PHE A 141 12.20 -18.17 -2.01
CA PHE A 141 11.37 -18.38 -0.83
C PHE A 141 9.87 -18.29 -1.14
N LEU A 142 9.46 -17.33 -1.96
CA LEU A 142 8.04 -17.11 -2.27
C LEU A 142 7.47 -18.15 -3.24
N THR A 143 8.29 -18.72 -4.11
CA THR A 143 7.86 -19.65 -5.18
C THR A 143 8.39 -21.07 -5.04
N GLU A 144 9.21 -21.35 -4.02
CA GLU A 144 9.96 -22.61 -3.88
C GLU A 144 10.87 -22.88 -5.10
N GLY A 145 11.42 -21.82 -5.70
CA GLY A 145 12.34 -21.89 -6.84
C GLY A 145 11.67 -22.22 -8.18
N LYS A 146 10.34 -22.14 -8.26
CA LYS A 146 9.57 -22.49 -9.48
C LYS A 146 9.53 -21.39 -10.54
N GLU A 147 10.18 -20.25 -10.30
CA GLU A 147 10.00 -19.04 -11.09
C GLU A 147 11.29 -18.22 -11.17
N MET A 148 11.39 -17.37 -12.19
CA MET A 148 12.46 -16.40 -12.39
C MET A 148 11.90 -14.98 -12.52
N TRP A 149 12.72 -13.97 -12.20
CA TRP A 149 12.37 -12.58 -12.47
C TRP A 149 12.32 -12.30 -13.96
N THR A 150 11.33 -11.51 -14.39
CA THR A 150 11.37 -10.82 -15.67
C THR A 150 12.17 -9.53 -15.54
N TYR A 151 12.87 -9.16 -16.60
CA TYR A 151 13.66 -7.94 -16.68
C TYR A 151 13.04 -6.99 -17.70
N ARG A 152 13.11 -5.69 -17.41
CA ARG A 152 12.71 -4.68 -18.40
C ARG A 152 13.66 -4.75 -19.58
N MET A 153 13.12 -4.83 -20.80
CA MET A 153 13.91 -4.87 -22.03
C MET A 153 15.00 -3.78 -22.03
N GLU A 154 16.21 -4.15 -22.42
CA GLU A 154 17.40 -3.28 -22.50
C GLU A 154 17.99 -2.81 -21.15
N THR A 155 17.48 -3.30 -20.01
CA THR A 155 18.02 -2.96 -18.69
C THR A 155 18.13 -4.18 -17.77
N VAL A 156 19.03 -4.14 -16.78
CA VAL A 156 19.13 -5.17 -15.73
C VAL A 156 18.13 -4.90 -14.58
N ILE A 157 17.08 -4.10 -14.84
CA ILE A 157 16.10 -3.72 -13.83
C ILE A 157 15.03 -4.81 -13.74
N LEU A 158 14.86 -5.34 -12.52
CA LEU A 158 13.82 -6.30 -12.18
C LEU A 158 12.44 -5.71 -12.43
N GLU A 159 11.60 -6.46 -13.13
CA GLU A 159 10.26 -6.02 -13.48
C GLU A 159 9.19 -6.77 -12.68
N THR A 160 8.95 -8.05 -12.97
CA THR A 160 7.89 -8.83 -12.30
C THR A 160 8.14 -10.34 -12.27
N PHE A 161 7.31 -11.09 -11.53
CA PHE A 161 7.16 -12.54 -11.69
C PHE A 161 5.69 -12.99 -11.57
N ASN A 162 5.37 -14.24 -11.95
CA ASN A 162 3.99 -14.73 -11.95
C ASN A 162 3.49 -15.11 -10.55
N GLN A 163 2.40 -14.48 -10.12
CA GLN A 163 1.76 -14.76 -8.83
C GLN A 163 1.32 -16.23 -8.68
N GLN A 164 0.99 -16.91 -9.78
CA GLN A 164 0.47 -18.28 -9.77
C GLN A 164 1.49 -19.30 -9.25
N LEU A 165 2.79 -19.02 -9.34
CA LEU A 165 3.84 -19.93 -8.88
C LEU A 165 4.21 -19.75 -7.40
N MET A 166 3.58 -18.78 -6.72
CA MET A 166 3.78 -18.56 -5.29
C MET A 166 3.17 -19.66 -4.42
N THR A 167 3.78 -19.90 -3.26
CA THR A 167 3.20 -20.78 -2.22
C THR A 167 1.85 -20.24 -1.74
N PRO A 168 0.93 -21.10 -1.27
CA PRO A 168 -0.40 -20.65 -0.80
C PRO A 168 -0.33 -19.59 0.31
N LYS A 169 0.60 -19.75 1.26
CA LYS A 169 0.81 -18.78 2.35
C LYS A 169 1.29 -17.43 1.81
N ALA A 170 2.20 -17.45 0.84
CA ALA A 170 2.72 -16.24 0.21
C ALA A 170 1.67 -15.56 -0.66
N LYS A 171 0.87 -16.29 -1.45
CA LYS A 171 -0.25 -15.73 -2.23
C LYS A 171 -1.25 -14.95 -1.38
N MET A 172 -1.53 -15.45 -0.19
CA MET A 172 -2.50 -14.86 0.71
C MET A 172 -2.01 -13.55 1.31
N TRP A 173 -0.77 -13.50 1.79
CA TRP A 173 -0.15 -12.25 2.24
C TRP A 173 0.06 -11.29 1.07
N MET A 174 0.45 -11.77 -0.10
CA MET A 174 0.59 -10.98 -1.32
C MET A 174 -0.71 -10.27 -1.67
N LYS A 175 -1.84 -10.99 -1.67
CA LYS A 175 -3.16 -10.39 -1.91
C LYS A 175 -3.52 -9.34 -0.86
N PHE A 176 -3.20 -9.58 0.40
CA PHE A 176 -3.37 -8.57 1.46
C PHE A 176 -2.55 -7.32 1.17
N ILE A 177 -1.26 -7.47 0.90
CA ILE A 177 -0.32 -6.37 0.59
C ILE A 177 -0.80 -5.57 -0.62
N CYS A 178 -1.20 -6.26 -1.69
CA CYS A 178 -1.71 -5.65 -2.92
C CYS A 178 -3.13 -5.06 -2.79
N SER A 179 -3.72 -5.08 -1.61
CA SER A 179 -4.96 -4.37 -1.33
C SER A 179 -4.81 -3.32 -0.23
N ARG A 180 -3.83 -3.47 0.67
CA ARG A 180 -3.74 -2.69 1.92
C ARG A 180 -2.46 -1.87 2.08
N ILE A 181 -1.38 -2.24 1.39
CA ILE A 181 -0.06 -1.59 1.56
C ILE A 181 0.42 -1.01 0.23
N TRP A 182 0.37 -1.81 -0.84
CA TRP A 182 0.85 -1.42 -2.16
C TRP A 182 -0.14 -1.89 -3.25
N PRO A 183 -1.32 -1.26 -3.36
CA PRO A 183 -2.35 -1.67 -4.28
C PRO A 183 -1.93 -1.72 -5.75
N ILE A 184 -2.51 -2.68 -6.48
CA ILE A 184 -2.35 -2.84 -7.93
C ILE A 184 -3.67 -3.24 -8.58
N THR A 185 -3.82 -2.91 -9.85
CA THR A 185 -4.98 -3.30 -10.67
C THR A 185 -4.96 -4.76 -11.09
N LYS A 186 -3.77 -5.31 -11.39
CA LYS A 186 -3.61 -6.66 -11.97
C LYS A 186 -2.66 -7.51 -11.14
N MET A 187 -3.22 -8.47 -10.41
CA MET A 187 -2.49 -9.39 -9.51
C MET A 187 -1.69 -10.49 -10.21
N SER A 188 -1.72 -10.61 -11.53
CA SER A 188 -1.03 -11.68 -12.26
C SER A 188 0.49 -11.52 -12.23
N LYS A 189 0.97 -10.28 -12.23
CA LYS A 189 2.39 -9.93 -12.22
C LYS A 189 2.74 -9.18 -10.93
N ILE A 190 3.71 -9.70 -10.20
CA ILE A 190 4.14 -9.16 -8.90
C ILE A 190 5.43 -8.39 -9.07
N SER A 191 5.49 -7.15 -8.58
CA SER A 191 6.72 -6.34 -8.60
C SER A 191 7.66 -6.66 -7.42
N PRO A 192 8.96 -6.33 -7.53
CA PRO A 192 9.93 -6.51 -6.45
C PRO A 192 9.48 -5.91 -5.11
N ILE A 193 8.90 -4.71 -5.10
CA ILE A 193 8.44 -4.05 -3.86
C ILE A 193 7.42 -4.93 -3.12
N GLN A 194 6.45 -5.48 -3.84
CA GLN A 194 5.39 -6.32 -3.25
C GLN A 194 5.97 -7.64 -2.74
N ALA A 195 6.91 -8.23 -3.49
CA ALA A 195 7.63 -9.43 -3.10
C ALA A 195 8.42 -9.22 -1.81
N ILE A 196 9.17 -8.12 -1.73
CA ILE A 196 10.02 -7.75 -0.58
C ILE A 196 9.18 -7.53 0.68
N ILE A 197 8.06 -6.80 0.56
CA ILE A 197 7.15 -6.61 1.70
C ILE A 197 6.55 -7.96 2.14
N THR A 198 6.16 -8.81 1.18
CA THR A 198 5.60 -10.15 1.47
C THR A 198 6.61 -11.03 2.19
N TYR A 199 7.84 -11.08 1.67
CA TYR A 199 8.93 -11.83 2.27
C TYR A 199 9.23 -11.35 3.68
N GLY A 200 9.36 -10.03 3.89
CA GLY A 200 9.58 -9.45 5.21
C GLY A 200 8.46 -9.81 6.20
N ILE A 201 7.21 -9.86 5.74
CA ILE A 201 6.09 -10.32 6.59
C ILE A 201 6.26 -11.79 6.97
N LEU A 202 6.54 -12.67 6.00
CA LEU A 202 6.67 -14.11 6.20
C LEU A 202 7.89 -14.50 7.04
N GLN A 203 8.96 -13.70 6.98
CA GLN A 203 10.19 -13.85 7.76
C GLN A 203 10.13 -13.16 9.13
N ASN A 204 8.94 -12.73 9.57
CA ASN A 204 8.73 -12.05 10.84
C ASN A 204 9.61 -10.78 11.03
N LYS A 205 10.02 -10.13 9.94
CA LYS A 205 10.79 -8.88 9.97
C LYS A 205 9.90 -7.71 10.35
N GLN A 206 10.43 -6.68 11.02
CA GLN A 206 9.67 -5.45 11.33
C GLN A 206 9.36 -4.68 10.04
N ILE A 207 8.08 -4.35 9.84
CA ILE A 207 7.58 -3.63 8.66
C ILE A 207 6.81 -2.39 9.12
N CYS A 208 7.23 -1.22 8.66
CA CYS A 208 6.58 0.06 8.92
C CYS A 208 5.48 0.30 7.88
N ILE A 209 4.24 -0.11 8.17
CA ILE A 209 3.15 -0.05 7.18
C ILE A 209 2.80 1.36 6.73
N GLY A 210 2.86 2.35 7.64
CA GLY A 210 2.59 3.76 7.34
C GLY A 210 3.54 4.32 6.29
N THR A 211 4.83 3.99 6.40
CA THR A 211 5.86 4.36 5.42
C THR A 211 5.55 3.81 4.04
N TRP A 212 5.18 2.54 3.94
CA TRP A 212 4.92 1.91 2.64
C TRP A 212 3.64 2.40 1.99
N ILE A 213 2.57 2.60 2.77
CA ILE A 213 1.32 3.18 2.29
C ILE A 213 1.57 4.61 1.80
N TYR A 214 2.29 5.43 2.58
CA TYR A 214 2.65 6.79 2.20
C TYR A 214 3.48 6.84 0.91
N LYS A 215 4.54 6.02 0.83
CA LYS A 215 5.36 5.89 -0.39
C LYS A 215 4.52 5.51 -1.61
N ASN A 216 3.53 4.62 -1.43
CA ASN A 216 2.63 4.25 -2.50
C ASN A 216 1.67 5.39 -2.89
N MET A 217 1.14 6.15 -1.93
CA MET A 217 0.35 7.36 -2.22
C MET A 217 1.14 8.38 -3.04
N VAL A 218 2.41 8.58 -2.72
CA VAL A 218 3.31 9.45 -3.48
C VAL A 218 3.64 8.87 -4.86
N ASP A 219 3.81 7.55 -4.99
CA ASP A 219 3.97 6.91 -6.32
C ASP A 219 2.72 7.11 -7.21
N CYS A 220 1.52 7.07 -6.63
CA CYS A 220 0.26 7.33 -7.35
C CYS A 220 0.19 8.74 -7.92
N THR A 221 0.75 9.76 -7.26
CA THR A 221 0.72 11.13 -7.81
C THR A 221 1.53 11.26 -9.09
N ARG A 222 2.52 10.37 -9.28
CA ARG A 222 3.43 10.31 -10.43
C ARG A 222 2.93 9.38 -11.52
N ASN A 223 2.18 8.32 -11.17
CA ASN A 223 1.71 7.31 -12.12
C ASN A 223 0.25 6.90 -11.85
N LEU A 224 -0.68 7.72 -12.34
CA LEU A 224 -2.12 7.45 -12.26
C LEU A 224 -2.58 6.25 -13.09
N GLY A 225 -1.79 5.78 -14.05
CA GLY A 225 -2.12 4.60 -14.86
C GLY A 225 -2.33 3.33 -14.02
N LYS A 226 -1.90 3.35 -12.76
CA LYS A 226 -2.11 2.27 -11.79
C LYS A 226 -3.45 2.38 -11.04
N GLY A 227 -4.20 3.48 -11.16
CA GLY A 227 -5.45 3.74 -10.44
C GLY A 227 -5.29 4.61 -9.19
N ILE A 228 -6.42 4.97 -8.57
CA ILE A 228 -6.46 5.78 -7.35
C ILE A 228 -6.66 4.86 -6.14
N PHE A 229 -5.78 4.97 -5.15
CA PHE A 229 -5.73 4.02 -4.04
C PHE A 229 -6.12 4.64 -2.71
N PHE A 230 -6.23 3.78 -1.70
CA PHE A 230 -6.49 4.15 -0.31
C PHE A 230 -7.71 5.05 -0.02
N PRO A 231 -8.83 4.88 -0.73
CA PRO A 231 -9.91 5.83 -0.64
C PRO A 231 -10.58 5.84 0.75
N HIS A 232 -10.60 4.72 1.49
CA HIS A 232 -11.13 4.67 2.85
C HIS A 232 -10.19 5.32 3.87
N LEU A 233 -8.89 5.05 3.78
CA LEU A 233 -7.89 5.69 4.62
C LEU A 233 -7.89 7.20 4.44
N ILE A 234 -7.92 7.68 3.18
CA ILE A 234 -7.96 9.10 2.87
C ILE A 234 -9.22 9.75 3.42
N THR A 235 -10.38 9.12 3.23
CA THR A 235 -11.63 9.60 3.82
C THR A 235 -11.51 9.74 5.34
N LYS A 236 -10.91 8.76 6.01
CA LYS A 236 -10.75 8.79 7.47
C LYS A 236 -9.75 9.85 7.95
N LEU A 237 -8.64 10.06 7.21
CA LEU A 237 -7.71 11.16 7.46
C LEU A 237 -8.41 12.50 7.35
N CYS A 238 -9.22 12.69 6.30
CA CYS A 238 -9.98 13.92 6.07
C CYS A 238 -11.05 14.16 7.13
N LYS A 239 -11.82 13.13 7.53
CA LYS A 239 -12.77 13.21 8.64
C LYS A 239 -12.08 13.64 9.93
N ARG A 240 -10.94 13.03 10.26
CA ARG A 240 -10.17 13.37 11.47
C ARG A 240 -9.65 14.80 11.45
N ALA A 241 -9.35 15.33 10.27
CA ALA A 241 -8.94 16.72 10.08
C ALA A 241 -10.12 17.72 10.04
N GLY A 242 -11.37 17.26 10.20
CA GLY A 242 -12.56 18.10 10.17
C GLY A 242 -12.90 18.65 8.77
N VAL A 243 -12.54 17.92 7.70
CA VAL A 243 -13.02 18.23 6.35
C VAL A 243 -14.54 18.03 6.31
N PRO A 244 -15.34 19.03 5.89
CA PRO A 244 -16.79 18.92 5.85
C PRO A 244 -17.20 17.93 4.74
N ILE A 245 -17.54 16.72 5.17
CA ILE A 245 -17.74 15.57 4.29
C ILE A 245 -19.22 15.31 4.03
N GLU A 246 -20.10 15.63 4.98
CA GLU A 246 -21.54 15.35 4.89
C GLU A 246 -22.23 16.14 3.77
N ARG A 247 -21.64 17.26 3.32
CA ARG A 247 -22.17 18.10 2.24
C ARG A 247 -21.84 17.57 0.83
N MET A 248 -21.09 16.48 0.71
CA MET A 248 -20.63 15.96 -0.58
C MET A 248 -21.55 14.82 -1.07
N TYR A 249 -22.53 15.18 -1.90
CA TYR A 249 -23.64 14.32 -2.37
C TYR A 249 -23.27 13.07 -3.17
N LYS A 250 -21.99 12.78 -3.44
CA LYS A 250 -21.56 11.57 -4.16
C LYS A 250 -20.94 10.55 -3.19
N THR A 251 -21.73 10.11 -2.21
CA THR A 251 -21.37 8.94 -1.40
C THR A 251 -21.59 7.69 -2.26
N MET A 252 -20.53 6.99 -2.62
CA MET A 252 -20.69 5.62 -3.08
C MET A 252 -20.78 4.71 -1.85
N ASN A 253 -21.74 3.80 -1.87
CA ASN A 253 -21.75 2.62 -0.99
C ASN A 253 -21.19 1.44 -1.80
N PRO A 254 -19.88 1.37 -2.05
CA PRO A 254 -19.34 0.25 -2.79
C PRO A 254 -19.53 -1.05 -2.00
N LEU A 255 -19.82 -2.14 -2.71
CA LEU A 255 -19.86 -3.46 -2.11
C LEU A 255 -18.51 -3.73 -1.44
N ARG A 256 -18.53 -4.01 -0.12
CA ARG A 256 -17.33 -4.39 0.62
C ARG A 256 -16.77 -5.69 0.06
N LYS A 257 -15.72 -5.59 -0.75
CA LYS A 257 -15.03 -6.76 -1.28
C LYS A 257 -14.06 -7.29 -0.22
N LEU A 258 -14.40 -8.46 0.34
CA LEU A 258 -13.57 -9.16 1.31
C LEU A 258 -12.47 -9.95 0.59
N LEU A 259 -11.30 -10.02 1.21
CA LEU A 259 -10.23 -10.88 0.72
C LEU A 259 -10.60 -12.37 0.90
N ASN A 260 -11.07 -12.95 -0.20
CA ASN A 260 -11.16 -14.38 -0.55
C ASN A 260 -11.92 -15.36 0.38
N ASP A 261 -13.17 -15.66 0.04
CA ASP A 261 -13.77 -16.94 0.46
C ASP A 261 -13.09 -18.15 -0.24
N ASP A 262 -12.64 -17.99 -1.48
CA ASP A 262 -12.14 -19.10 -2.29
C ASP A 262 -10.69 -19.53 -1.95
N LEU A 263 -9.76 -18.58 -1.79
CA LEU A 263 -8.41 -18.91 -1.31
C LEU A 263 -8.40 -19.39 0.14
N PHE A 264 -9.36 -18.96 0.96
CA PHE A 264 -9.53 -19.54 2.29
C PHE A 264 -9.85 -21.03 2.19
N LYS A 265 -10.81 -21.43 1.34
CA LYS A 265 -11.10 -22.84 1.06
C LYS A 265 -9.86 -23.59 0.57
N GLN A 266 -9.13 -23.04 -0.40
CA GLN A 266 -7.91 -23.66 -0.92
C GLN A 266 -6.82 -23.80 0.16
N PHE A 267 -6.60 -22.78 0.98
CA PHE A 267 -5.61 -22.82 2.07
C PHE A 267 -5.99 -23.85 3.13
N VAL A 268 -7.25 -23.90 3.56
CA VAL A 268 -7.75 -24.91 4.50
C VAL A 268 -7.59 -26.32 3.94
N LEU A 269 -7.88 -26.53 2.66
CA LEU A 269 -7.69 -27.81 1.97
C LEU A 269 -6.22 -28.25 1.94
N ILE A 270 -5.30 -27.32 1.67
CA ILE A 270 -3.86 -27.61 1.64
C ILE A 270 -3.34 -27.93 3.06
N GLN A 271 -3.76 -27.18 4.08
CA GLN A 271 -3.40 -27.46 5.47
C GLN A 271 -3.93 -28.81 5.94
N THR A 272 -5.16 -29.18 5.57
CA THR A 272 -5.73 -30.49 5.91
C THR A 272 -5.03 -31.63 5.17
N LYS A 273 -4.65 -31.45 3.90
CA LYS A 273 -3.83 -32.44 3.17
C LYS A 273 -2.46 -32.63 3.83
N GLN A 274 -1.73 -31.56 4.11
CA GLN A 274 -0.41 -31.61 4.77
C GLN A 274 -0.48 -32.26 6.16
N LYS A 275 -1.55 -32.01 6.93
CA LYS A 275 -1.76 -32.64 8.26
C LYS A 275 -2.07 -34.14 8.15
N LYS A 276 -2.78 -34.57 7.09
CA LYS A 276 -3.04 -36.00 6.80
C LYS A 276 -1.77 -36.71 6.34
N GLU A 277 -0.95 -36.07 5.50
CA GLU A 277 0.36 -36.57 5.04
C GLU A 277 1.30 -36.83 6.23
N LYS A 278 1.47 -35.84 7.12
CA LYS A 278 2.32 -35.95 8.31
C LYS A 278 1.86 -37.07 9.25
N LYS A 279 0.55 -37.26 9.42
CA LYS A 279 -0.01 -38.36 10.22
C LYS A 279 0.18 -39.74 9.57
N ARG A 280 0.28 -39.82 8.25
CA ARG A 280 0.60 -41.08 7.55
C ARG A 280 2.08 -41.44 7.69
N ILE A 281 2.95 -40.44 7.60
CA ILE A 281 4.40 -40.61 7.76
C ILE A 281 4.75 -40.97 9.22
N SER A 282 4.09 -40.38 10.22
CA SER A 282 4.34 -40.69 11.63
C SER A 282 3.73 -42.02 12.13
N ARG A 283 3.05 -42.76 11.26
CA ARG A 283 2.43 -44.07 11.55
C ARG A 283 3.09 -45.21 10.79
N ARG A 284 4.08 -44.90 9.96
CA ARG A 284 5.01 -45.84 9.35
C ARG A 284 6.30 -45.79 10.15
#